data_AF-A0AA41K7Y2-F1
#
_entry.id   AF-A0AA41K7Y2-F1
#
_cell.length_a   1.000
_cell.length_b   1.000
_cell.length_c   1.000
_cell.angle_alpha   90.00
_cell.angle_beta   90.00
_cell.angle_gamma   90.00
#
_symmetry.space_group_name_H-M   'P 1'
#
loop_
_entity.id
_entity.type
_entity.pdbx_description
1 polymer ?
#
loop_
_entity_poly.entity_id
_entity_poly.type
_entity_poly.pdbx_seq_one_letter_code
_entity_poly.pdbx_strand_id
1 'polypeptide(L)'
;MAAVENRKKLVIMNFSGVYEKEDFYKDMQHLWIDCRDILGTNCYCDEEAEARIGERIRDKQLKEGIHFLDSGNYHYLSKIWLDQVEEDMELLVFDHHTDMQLPMFGDILSCGGWIKTVLEHNPRVKRVWLAGPPAQAVREIAGESWAASGQRSGPLPGPLPVPLPGPASGMAEVRVVWISEDDMTDLGFWKKQMGSSSLPLYISVDKDVLSRDHARTNWNQGSTKRSVLLDCISAAASCRRIIGMDVCGEDPEGDRESAKAREDISINNQTNRELICCFMEKCGIVS
;
A
#
# COMPACT_ATOMS: atom_id res chain seq x y z
N MET A 1 29.64 -18.77 -15.68
CA MET A 1 28.35 -19.32 -15.22
C MET A 1 28.26 -19.10 -13.71
N ALA A 2 28.18 -17.84 -13.28
CA ALA A 2 27.87 -17.53 -11.90
C ALA A 2 26.35 -17.61 -11.78
N ALA A 3 25.86 -18.56 -10.97
CA ALA A 3 24.48 -18.57 -10.56
C ALA A 3 24.17 -17.19 -9.97
N VAL A 4 23.24 -16.46 -10.60
CA VAL A 4 22.71 -15.24 -10.03
C VAL A 4 22.00 -15.66 -8.75
N GLU A 5 22.66 -15.43 -7.62
CA GLU A 5 22.13 -15.66 -6.27
C GLU A 5 20.71 -15.09 -6.19
N ASN A 6 19.78 -15.92 -5.75
CA ASN A 6 18.39 -15.56 -5.54
C ASN A 6 18.35 -14.44 -4.49
N ARG A 7 18.27 -13.18 -4.97
CA ARG A 7 18.43 -11.98 -4.15
C ARG A 7 17.27 -11.91 -3.15
N LYS A 8 17.58 -11.63 -1.89
CA LYS A 8 16.62 -11.49 -0.78
C LYS A 8 15.52 -10.49 -1.16
N LYS A 9 14.30 -10.98 -1.41
CA LYS A 9 13.16 -10.15 -1.83
C LYS A 9 12.06 -10.05 -0.79
N LEU A 10 12.21 -10.61 0.41
CA LEU A 10 11.27 -10.44 1.53
C LEU A 10 11.92 -9.62 2.64
N VAL A 11 11.26 -8.54 3.06
CA VAL A 11 11.75 -7.63 4.10
C VAL A 11 10.68 -7.48 5.16
N ILE A 12 11.07 -7.61 6.43
CA ILE A 12 10.20 -7.39 7.58
C ILE A 12 10.71 -6.16 8.31
N MET A 13 9.94 -5.08 8.32
CA MET A 13 10.22 -3.90 9.12
C MET A 13 9.43 -3.98 10.43
N ASN A 14 10.12 -4.22 11.53
CA ASN A 14 9.50 -4.46 12.83
C ASN A 14 9.53 -3.19 13.69
N PHE A 15 8.40 -2.51 13.82
CA PHE A 15 8.26 -1.30 14.63
C PHE A 15 7.52 -1.57 15.95
N SER A 16 6.55 -2.48 15.95
CA SER A 16 5.69 -2.77 17.10
C SER A 16 6.03 -4.10 17.81
N GLY A 17 6.84 -4.96 17.18
CA GLY A 17 7.05 -6.33 17.65
C GLY A 17 5.92 -7.30 17.27
N VAL A 18 4.99 -6.93 16.39
CA VAL A 18 3.86 -7.79 16.00
C VAL A 18 4.34 -9.08 15.30
N TYR A 19 5.30 -8.96 14.39
CA TYR A 19 5.82 -10.07 13.59
C TYR A 19 6.55 -11.15 14.38
N GLU A 20 6.95 -10.89 15.63
CA GLU A 20 7.61 -11.89 16.48
C GLU A 20 6.69 -13.08 16.81
N LYS A 21 5.37 -12.86 16.74
CA LYS A 21 4.36 -13.89 17.00
C LYS A 21 3.84 -14.56 15.73
N GLU A 22 4.25 -14.05 14.58
CA GLU A 22 3.87 -14.56 13.27
C GLU A 22 4.90 -15.57 12.74
N ASP A 23 4.52 -16.32 11.71
CA ASP A 23 5.35 -17.38 11.14
C ASP A 23 5.33 -17.45 9.61
N PHE A 24 4.60 -16.56 8.94
CA PHE A 24 4.51 -16.53 7.47
C PHE A 24 5.87 -16.44 6.75
N TYR A 25 6.87 -15.83 7.40
CA TYR A 25 8.20 -15.56 6.86
C TYR A 25 9.26 -16.58 7.29
N LYS A 26 9.00 -17.45 8.29
CA LYS A 26 10.04 -18.24 8.96
C LYS A 26 10.75 -19.24 8.05
N ASP A 27 10.02 -19.81 7.10
CA ASP A 27 10.56 -20.77 6.12
C ASP A 27 11.09 -20.09 4.85
N MET A 28 11.15 -18.76 4.83
CA MET A 28 11.55 -17.97 3.66
C MET A 28 12.84 -17.20 3.96
N GLN A 29 13.70 -17.04 2.96
CA GLN A 29 14.84 -16.14 3.10
C GLN A 29 14.34 -14.70 3.18
N HIS A 30 14.53 -14.07 4.33
CA HIS A 30 14.06 -12.72 4.59
C HIS A 30 15.17 -11.84 5.18
N LEU A 31 14.96 -10.54 5.12
CA LEU A 31 15.70 -9.56 5.91
C LEU A 31 14.79 -8.99 7.00
N TRP A 32 15.19 -9.19 8.24
CA TRP A 32 14.59 -8.53 9.38
C TRP A 32 15.28 -7.19 9.65
N ILE A 33 14.51 -6.10 9.69
CA ILE A 33 14.95 -4.76 10.06
C ILE A 33 14.21 -4.38 11.33
N ASP A 34 14.92 -4.37 12.45
CA ASP A 34 14.37 -3.93 13.73
C ASP A 34 14.40 -2.39 13.80
N CYS A 35 13.21 -1.81 13.99
CA CYS A 35 12.97 -0.37 14.05
C CYS A 35 12.35 0.05 15.39
N ARG A 36 12.20 -0.86 16.36
CA ARG A 36 11.59 -0.57 17.68
C ARG A 36 12.32 0.51 18.48
N ASP A 37 13.59 0.76 18.18
CA ASP A 37 14.41 1.82 18.79
C ASP A 37 14.26 3.20 18.12
N ILE A 38 13.45 3.31 17.07
CA ILE A 38 13.14 4.59 16.40
C ILE A 38 11.87 5.17 17.00
N LEU A 39 12.04 6.23 17.79
CA LEU A 39 10.92 6.99 18.36
C LEU A 39 10.29 7.89 17.29
N GLY A 40 9.09 8.40 17.55
CA GLY A 40 8.44 9.36 16.63
C GLY A 40 7.91 8.74 15.34
N THR A 41 7.41 7.49 15.41
CA THR A 41 7.02 6.68 14.24
C THR A 41 5.56 6.22 14.24
N ASN A 42 4.83 6.31 15.35
CA ASN A 42 3.47 5.76 15.44
C ASN A 42 2.43 6.76 14.88
N CYS A 43 1.78 6.39 13.76
CA CYS A 43 0.84 7.21 12.97
C CYS A 43 1.46 8.45 12.30
N TYR A 44 2.45 9.05 12.92
CA TYR A 44 3.25 10.18 12.41
C TYR A 44 4.72 9.80 12.42
N CYS A 45 5.44 10.26 11.41
CA CYS A 45 6.89 10.12 11.28
C CYS A 45 7.51 11.51 11.34
N ASP A 46 8.28 11.79 12.39
CA ASP A 46 9.08 13.01 12.44
C ASP A 46 10.33 12.91 11.56
N GLU A 47 10.97 14.06 11.29
CA GLU A 47 12.12 14.15 10.38
C GLU A 47 13.33 13.33 10.86
N GLU A 48 13.55 13.23 12.18
CA GLU A 48 14.63 12.43 12.76
C GLU A 48 14.36 10.93 12.55
N ALA A 49 13.12 10.50 12.78
CA ALA A 49 12.67 9.15 12.53
C ALA A 49 12.80 8.77 11.05
N GLU A 50 12.32 9.63 10.14
CA GLU A 50 12.42 9.41 8.69
C GLU A 50 13.88 9.26 8.26
N ALA A 51 14.78 10.12 8.74
CA ALA A 51 16.22 10.04 8.45
C ALA A 51 16.83 8.72 8.94
N ARG A 52 16.53 8.30 10.18
CA ARG A 52 17.02 7.05 10.77
C ARG A 52 16.47 5.80 10.05
N ILE A 53 15.24 5.86 9.55
CA ILE A 53 14.66 4.80 8.72
C ILE A 53 15.37 4.77 7.35
N GLY A 54 15.54 5.92 6.72
CA GLY A 54 16.25 6.06 5.44
C GLY A 54 17.68 5.51 5.50
N GLU A 55 18.43 5.80 6.57
CA GLU A 55 19.76 5.22 6.83
C GLU A 55 19.72 3.70 6.96
N ARG A 56 18.73 3.15 7.67
CA ARG A 56 18.57 1.70 7.80
C ARG A 56 18.37 1.02 6.46
N ILE A 57 17.68 1.64 5.50
CA ILE A 57 17.31 0.97 4.24
C ILE A 57 18.23 1.25 3.05
N ARG A 58 19.05 2.32 3.12
CA ARG A 58 19.86 2.90 2.02
C ARG A 58 20.67 1.90 1.18
N ASP A 59 21.33 0.94 1.83
CA ASP A 59 22.34 0.10 1.17
C ASP A 59 21.86 -1.32 0.85
N LYS A 60 20.55 -1.56 0.90
CA LYS A 60 20.06 -2.94 0.92
C LYS A 60 19.70 -3.52 -0.46
N GLN A 61 19.67 -2.70 -1.53
CA GLN A 61 19.24 -3.11 -2.88
C GLN A 61 17.89 -3.87 -2.89
N LEU A 62 16.99 -3.53 -1.98
CA LEU A 62 15.70 -4.22 -1.78
C LEU A 62 14.57 -3.59 -2.59
N LYS A 63 14.89 -2.76 -3.58
CA LYS A 63 13.92 -1.96 -4.34
C LYS A 63 12.89 -2.85 -5.04
N GLU A 64 13.32 -4.05 -5.48
CA GLU A 64 12.51 -5.04 -6.22
C GLU A 64 12.01 -6.22 -5.36
N GLY A 65 11.58 -5.93 -4.13
CA GLY A 65 11.09 -6.92 -3.15
C GLY A 65 9.66 -6.66 -2.68
N ILE A 66 9.21 -7.54 -1.78
CA ILE A 66 8.03 -7.37 -0.94
C ILE A 66 8.44 -6.93 0.47
N HIS A 67 7.91 -5.80 0.94
CA HIS A 67 8.21 -5.20 2.24
C HIS A 67 7.01 -5.24 3.17
N PHE A 68 7.14 -5.88 4.32
CA PHE A 68 6.14 -5.85 5.38
C PHE A 68 6.44 -4.69 6.33
N LEU A 69 5.46 -3.82 6.50
CA LEU A 69 5.61 -2.49 7.08
C LEU A 69 5.10 -2.35 8.52
N ASP A 70 4.66 -3.46 9.13
CA ASP A 70 3.98 -3.50 10.44
C ASP A 70 2.48 -3.11 10.33
N SER A 71 1.90 -2.49 11.36
CA SER A 71 0.50 -2.05 11.34
C SER A 71 0.22 -0.90 10.36
N GLY A 72 -1.06 -0.60 10.12
CA GLY A 72 -1.47 0.55 9.28
C GLY A 72 -0.97 1.90 9.82
N ASN A 73 -0.57 1.98 11.09
CA ASN A 73 0.04 3.18 11.68
C ASN A 73 1.36 3.58 11.02
N TYR A 74 2.00 2.65 10.29
CA TYR A 74 3.28 2.84 9.63
C TYR A 74 3.15 2.85 8.10
N HIS A 75 1.94 2.97 7.53
CA HIS A 75 1.72 2.93 6.09
C HIS A 75 2.51 4.00 5.31
N TYR A 76 2.86 5.11 5.97
CA TYR A 76 3.75 6.12 5.40
C TYR A 76 5.14 5.60 4.98
N LEU A 77 5.57 4.42 5.46
CA LEU A 77 6.80 3.77 5.01
C LEU A 77 6.78 3.47 3.51
N SER A 78 5.60 3.31 2.90
CA SER A 78 5.46 3.19 1.45
C SER A 78 6.08 4.38 0.72
N LYS A 79 5.88 5.62 1.22
CA LYS A 79 6.57 6.81 0.69
C LYS A 79 8.09 6.67 0.75
N ILE A 80 8.62 6.23 1.89
CA ILE A 80 10.07 6.10 2.10
C ILE A 80 10.68 5.06 1.15
N TRP A 81 9.97 3.95 0.90
CA TRP A 81 10.38 2.94 -0.08
C TRP A 81 10.27 3.45 -1.52
N LEU A 82 9.19 4.15 -1.86
CA LEU A 82 8.99 4.76 -3.19
C LEU A 82 10.09 5.77 -3.52
N ASP A 83 10.59 6.52 -2.54
CA ASP A 83 11.70 7.47 -2.73
C ASP A 83 13.03 6.79 -3.08
N GLN A 84 13.16 5.49 -2.83
CA GLN A 84 14.34 4.72 -3.26
C GLN A 84 14.28 4.38 -4.76
N VAL A 85 13.12 4.44 -5.40
CA VAL A 85 12.95 4.04 -6.80
C VAL A 85 13.44 5.16 -7.74
N GLU A 86 14.35 4.81 -8.65
CA GLU A 86 15.01 5.79 -9.54
C GLU A 86 14.35 5.88 -10.92
N GLU A 87 13.41 4.99 -11.26
CA GLU A 87 12.67 5.01 -12.51
C GLU A 87 11.26 5.60 -12.34
N ASP A 88 10.71 6.17 -13.41
CA ASP A 88 9.34 6.66 -13.43
C ASP A 88 8.35 5.49 -13.33
N MET A 89 7.31 5.64 -12.52
CA MET A 89 6.38 4.56 -12.19
C MET A 89 4.95 5.07 -11.99
N GLU A 90 4.01 4.14 -11.89
CA GLU A 90 2.72 4.40 -11.26
C GLU A 90 2.57 3.55 -10.00
N LEU A 91 1.79 4.07 -9.07
CA LEU A 91 1.50 3.45 -7.79
C LEU A 91 0.10 2.84 -7.84
N LEU A 92 -0.05 1.58 -7.44
CA LEU A 92 -1.35 0.96 -7.18
C LEU A 92 -1.47 0.70 -5.68
N VAL A 93 -2.45 1.34 -5.05
CA VAL A 93 -2.75 1.20 -3.63
C VAL A 93 -4.05 0.43 -3.47
N PHE A 94 -4.02 -0.62 -2.65
CA PHE A 94 -5.20 -1.29 -2.14
C PHE A 94 -5.38 -0.91 -0.67
N ASP A 95 -6.48 -0.26 -0.36
CA ASP A 95 -6.69 0.36 0.96
C ASP A 95 -8.19 0.61 1.18
N HIS A 96 -8.67 0.49 2.42
CA HIS A 96 -10.01 0.96 2.77
C HIS A 96 -10.05 2.49 2.97
N HIS A 97 -8.95 3.05 3.44
CA HIS A 97 -8.72 4.47 3.62
C HIS A 97 -8.08 5.07 2.37
N THR A 98 -8.09 6.39 2.35
CA THR A 98 -7.68 7.14 1.17
C THR A 98 -6.27 7.68 1.27
N ASP A 99 -5.73 7.76 2.49
CA ASP A 99 -4.40 8.25 2.84
C ASP A 99 -3.96 9.56 2.17
N MET A 100 -4.95 10.42 1.91
CA MET A 100 -4.78 11.74 1.30
C MET A 100 -5.23 12.88 2.23
N GLN A 101 -5.33 12.62 3.54
CA GLN A 101 -5.70 13.64 4.51
C GLN A 101 -4.64 14.74 4.59
N LEU A 102 -5.08 15.96 4.88
CA LEU A 102 -4.20 17.06 5.23
C LEU A 102 -3.60 16.81 6.62
N PRO A 103 -2.29 17.04 6.82
CA PRO A 103 -1.72 16.95 8.16
C PRO A 103 -2.37 17.98 9.09
N MET A 104 -2.68 17.57 10.33
CA MET A 104 -3.29 18.45 11.33
C MET A 104 -2.34 19.55 11.81
N PHE A 105 -1.02 19.32 11.76
CA PHE A 105 0.02 20.23 12.23
C PHE A 105 1.27 20.12 11.37
N GLY A 106 1.72 21.24 10.79
CA GLY A 106 2.92 21.30 9.96
C GLY A 106 2.87 20.35 8.74
N ASP A 107 4.03 20.13 8.13
CA ASP A 107 4.20 19.19 7.01
C ASP A 107 4.81 17.86 7.52
N ILE A 108 4.19 17.27 8.55
CA ILE A 108 4.66 16.01 9.14
C ILE A 108 4.07 14.82 8.36
N LEU A 109 4.93 13.88 7.98
CA LEU A 109 4.54 12.64 7.30
C LEU A 109 3.65 11.80 8.23
N SER A 110 2.53 11.30 7.72
CA SER A 110 1.58 10.50 8.51
C SER A 110 0.98 9.35 7.71
N CYS A 111 0.50 8.32 8.41
CA CYS A 111 -0.23 7.22 7.77
C CYS A 111 -1.47 7.73 7.01
N GLY A 112 -2.22 8.70 7.56
CA GLY A 112 -3.40 9.23 6.87
C GLY A 112 -3.13 10.16 5.68
N GLY A 113 -1.88 10.52 5.38
CA GLY A 113 -1.55 11.58 4.40
C GLY A 113 -0.39 11.25 3.44
N TRP A 114 0.18 10.05 3.49
CA TRP A 114 1.41 9.74 2.75
C TRP A 114 1.22 9.77 1.23
N ILE A 115 0.04 9.39 0.70
CA ILE A 115 -0.23 9.43 -0.75
C ILE A 115 -0.16 10.87 -1.24
N LYS A 116 -0.70 11.80 -0.45
CA LYS A 116 -0.61 13.23 -0.76
C LYS A 116 0.84 13.70 -0.77
N THR A 117 1.63 13.34 0.24
CA THR A 117 3.06 13.68 0.29
C THR A 117 3.83 13.10 -0.90
N VAL A 118 3.53 11.87 -1.33
CA VAL A 118 4.12 11.23 -2.53
C VAL A 118 3.78 12.04 -3.78
N LEU A 119 2.52 12.41 -3.97
CA LEU A 119 2.09 13.21 -5.11
C LEU A 119 2.78 14.58 -5.15
N GLU A 120 3.00 15.21 -4.01
CA GLU A 120 3.62 16.53 -3.93
C GLU A 120 5.14 16.49 -4.14
N HIS A 121 5.82 15.48 -3.60
CA HIS A 121 7.28 15.50 -3.46
C HIS A 121 8.04 14.43 -4.27
N ASN A 122 7.37 13.37 -4.73
CA ASN A 122 8.03 12.32 -5.50
C ASN A 122 7.74 12.47 -7.01
N PRO A 123 8.69 13.01 -7.81
CA PRO A 123 8.47 13.24 -9.24
C PRO A 123 8.44 11.94 -10.07
N ARG A 124 8.78 10.79 -9.49
CA ARG A 124 8.79 9.49 -10.17
C ARG A 124 7.40 8.88 -10.24
N VAL A 125 6.54 9.16 -9.26
CA VAL A 125 5.15 8.68 -9.24
C VAL A 125 4.30 9.55 -10.17
N LYS A 126 3.97 9.02 -11.35
CA LYS A 126 3.20 9.76 -12.38
C LYS A 126 1.70 9.69 -12.15
N ARG A 127 1.24 8.63 -11.51
CA ARG A 127 -0.17 8.36 -11.22
C ARG A 127 -0.32 7.39 -10.07
N VAL A 128 -1.40 7.57 -9.31
CA VAL A 128 -1.85 6.69 -8.24
C VAL A 128 -3.20 6.08 -8.63
N TRP A 129 -3.29 4.76 -8.58
CA TRP A 129 -4.53 4.01 -8.66
C TRP A 129 -4.92 3.63 -7.24
N LEU A 130 -6.03 4.14 -6.73
CA LEU A 130 -6.48 3.93 -5.36
C LEU A 130 -7.71 3.04 -5.37
N ALA A 131 -7.55 1.77 -4.97
CA ALA A 131 -8.58 0.74 -5.05
C ALA A 131 -9.07 0.32 -3.67
N GLY A 132 -10.38 0.39 -3.45
CA GLY A 132 -11.00 -0.06 -2.21
C GLY A 132 -11.79 1.01 -1.44
N PRO A 133 -11.37 2.29 -1.36
CA PRO A 133 -12.05 3.22 -0.48
C PRO A 133 -13.51 3.47 -0.85
N PRO A 134 -14.40 3.65 0.13
CA PRO A 134 -15.80 3.90 -0.14
C PRO A 134 -15.98 5.24 -0.87
N ALA A 135 -16.96 5.30 -1.77
CA ALA A 135 -17.22 6.48 -2.59
C ALA A 135 -17.40 7.78 -1.77
N GLN A 136 -17.91 7.66 -0.54
CA GLN A 136 -18.07 8.80 0.36
C GLN A 136 -16.72 9.39 0.78
N ALA A 137 -15.76 8.57 1.22
CA ALA A 137 -14.43 9.03 1.64
C ALA A 137 -13.71 9.75 0.49
N VAL A 138 -13.83 9.25 -0.73
CA VAL A 138 -13.24 9.87 -1.92
C VAL A 138 -13.86 11.23 -2.23
N ARG A 139 -15.18 11.39 -2.05
CA ARG A 139 -15.85 12.70 -2.23
C ARG A 139 -15.35 13.74 -1.26
N GLU A 140 -15.11 13.36 -0.01
CA GLU A 140 -14.67 14.28 1.03
C GLU A 140 -13.31 14.90 0.67
N ILE A 141 -12.41 14.12 0.05
CA ILE A 141 -11.08 14.60 -0.39
C ILE A 141 -11.18 15.39 -1.69
N ALA A 142 -12.02 14.94 -2.61
CA ALA A 142 -12.21 15.62 -3.88
C ALA A 142 -12.95 16.97 -3.73
N GLY A 143 -13.53 17.23 -2.56
CA GLY A 143 -14.11 18.52 -2.16
C GLY A 143 -15.14 19.08 -3.13
N GLU A 144 -15.13 20.41 -3.30
CA GLU A 144 -16.06 21.15 -4.17
C GLU A 144 -15.84 20.91 -5.68
N SER A 145 -14.69 20.35 -6.09
CA SER A 145 -14.38 20.11 -7.51
C SER A 145 -15.38 19.15 -8.17
N TRP A 146 -15.95 18.22 -7.40
CA TRP A 146 -17.09 17.39 -7.84
C TRP A 146 -18.45 18.05 -7.64
N ALA A 147 -18.58 18.94 -6.66
CA ALA A 147 -19.81 19.70 -6.47
C ALA A 147 -20.13 20.62 -7.67
N ALA A 148 -19.08 21.03 -8.42
CA ALA A 148 -19.18 21.80 -9.65
C ALA A 148 -19.54 20.98 -10.90
N SER A 149 -19.34 19.65 -10.90
CA SER A 149 -19.67 18.78 -12.05
C SER A 149 -21.16 18.39 -12.12
N GLY A 150 -21.98 18.87 -11.17
CA GLY A 150 -23.43 18.65 -11.14
C GLY A 150 -23.86 17.28 -10.60
N GLN A 151 -22.93 16.41 -10.26
CA GLN A 151 -23.21 15.05 -9.77
C GLN A 151 -23.33 15.03 -8.24
N ARG A 152 -24.48 15.48 -7.72
CA ARG A 152 -24.72 15.68 -6.27
C ARG A 152 -25.35 14.49 -5.55
N SER A 153 -25.86 13.48 -6.26
CA SER A 153 -26.54 12.33 -5.64
C SER A 153 -26.46 11.07 -6.52
N GLY A 154 -26.35 9.90 -5.89
CA GLY A 154 -26.18 8.58 -6.55
C GLY A 154 -24.81 7.95 -6.27
N PRO A 155 -24.60 6.64 -6.51
CA PRO A 155 -23.28 6.01 -6.40
C PRO A 155 -22.31 6.63 -7.42
N LEU A 156 -21.03 6.81 -7.05
CA LEU A 156 -20.00 7.20 -8.00
C LEU A 156 -19.57 5.95 -8.79
N PRO A 157 -19.68 5.94 -10.12
CA PRO A 157 -19.19 4.81 -10.91
C PRO A 157 -17.66 4.87 -10.99
N GLY A 158 -16.91 3.94 -10.41
CA GLY A 158 -15.49 3.83 -10.69
C GLY A 158 -15.25 3.27 -12.11
N PRO A 159 -14.11 3.56 -12.76
CA PRO A 159 -12.98 4.35 -12.28
C PRO A 159 -13.24 5.86 -12.44
N LEU A 160 -12.74 6.68 -11.51
CA LEU A 160 -12.87 8.14 -11.64
C LEU A 160 -11.56 8.89 -11.37
N PRO A 161 -11.16 9.80 -12.28
CA PRO A 161 -10.25 10.91 -11.99
C PRO A 161 -10.61 11.62 -10.68
N VAL A 162 -9.72 11.59 -9.69
CA VAL A 162 -9.87 12.42 -8.49
C VAL A 162 -9.14 13.74 -8.75
N PRO A 163 -9.84 14.88 -8.90
CA PRO A 163 -9.23 16.18 -9.02
C PRO A 163 -8.52 16.50 -7.71
N LEU A 164 -7.23 16.75 -7.79
CA LEU A 164 -6.44 17.25 -6.67
C LEU A 164 -6.55 18.78 -6.64
N PRO A 165 -6.65 19.41 -5.47
CA PRO A 165 -6.49 20.85 -5.37
C PRO A 165 -5.10 21.24 -5.91
N GLY A 166 -5.07 21.97 -7.03
CA GLY A 166 -3.85 22.46 -7.63
C GLY A 166 -3.29 23.68 -6.88
N PRO A 167 -2.02 24.06 -7.10
CA PRO A 167 -1.55 25.39 -6.74
C PRO A 167 -2.43 26.43 -7.44
N ALA A 168 -2.66 27.58 -6.80
CA ALA A 168 -3.63 28.61 -7.20
C ALA A 168 -3.47 29.19 -8.63
N SER A 169 -2.51 28.71 -9.43
CA SER A 169 -2.11 29.23 -10.74
C SER A 169 -2.13 28.21 -11.90
N GLY A 170 -2.69 27.00 -11.75
CA GLY A 170 -2.67 25.99 -12.83
C GLY A 170 -3.87 25.03 -12.84
N MET A 171 -4.15 24.42 -14.02
CA MET A 171 -5.15 23.34 -14.14
C MET A 171 -4.74 22.15 -13.26
N ALA A 172 -5.71 21.57 -12.54
CA ALA A 172 -5.51 20.38 -11.74
C ALA A 172 -5.06 19.20 -12.62
N GLU A 173 -3.82 18.73 -12.45
CA GLU A 173 -3.37 17.50 -13.07
C GLU A 173 -4.01 16.33 -12.32
N VAL A 174 -4.90 15.59 -12.99
CA VAL A 174 -5.49 14.37 -12.43
C VAL A 174 -4.41 13.30 -12.36
N ARG A 175 -3.82 13.16 -11.18
CA ARG A 175 -2.82 12.11 -10.89
C ARG A 175 -3.36 10.96 -10.06
N VAL A 176 -4.61 11.01 -9.62
CA VAL A 176 -5.25 9.93 -8.84
C VAL A 176 -6.46 9.39 -9.60
N VAL A 177 -6.55 8.07 -9.71
CA VAL A 177 -7.69 7.35 -10.27
C VAL A 177 -8.25 6.43 -9.19
N TRP A 178 -9.46 6.70 -8.73
CA TRP A 178 -10.15 5.86 -7.75
C TRP A 178 -10.84 4.67 -8.43
N ILE A 179 -10.75 3.51 -7.80
CA ILE A 179 -11.41 2.25 -8.17
C ILE A 179 -12.27 1.82 -6.97
N SER A 180 -13.58 1.67 -7.18
CA SER A 180 -14.48 1.28 -6.10
C SER A 180 -14.29 -0.20 -5.72
N GLU A 181 -14.69 -0.58 -4.52
CA GLU A 181 -14.69 -1.99 -4.09
C GLU A 181 -15.49 -2.90 -5.03
N ASP A 182 -16.62 -2.42 -5.56
CA ASP A 182 -17.43 -3.17 -6.53
C ASP A 182 -16.65 -3.40 -7.84
N ASP A 183 -15.95 -2.37 -8.34
CA ASP A 183 -15.17 -2.46 -9.59
C ASP A 183 -13.91 -3.33 -9.44
N MET A 184 -13.41 -3.54 -8.21
CA MET A 184 -12.30 -4.47 -7.97
C MET A 184 -12.65 -5.89 -8.44
N THR A 185 -13.92 -6.27 -8.46
CA THR A 185 -14.37 -7.60 -8.90
C THR A 185 -14.41 -7.77 -10.42
N ASP A 186 -14.29 -6.71 -11.21
CA ASP A 186 -14.27 -6.76 -12.68
C ASP A 186 -12.84 -6.90 -13.20
N LEU A 187 -12.43 -8.13 -13.54
CA LEU A 187 -11.09 -8.40 -14.09
C LEU A 187 -10.89 -7.86 -15.52
N GLY A 188 -11.98 -7.69 -16.29
CA GLY A 188 -11.91 -7.06 -17.60
C GLY A 188 -11.56 -5.58 -17.48
N PHE A 189 -12.14 -4.94 -16.46
CA PHE A 189 -11.82 -3.58 -16.07
C PHE A 189 -10.33 -3.42 -15.70
N TRP A 190 -9.77 -4.29 -14.85
CA TRP A 190 -8.35 -4.23 -14.47
C TRP A 190 -7.41 -4.27 -15.67
N LYS A 191 -7.62 -5.22 -16.59
CA LYS A 191 -6.78 -5.33 -17.79
C LYS A 191 -6.83 -4.08 -18.66
N LYS A 192 -8.01 -3.46 -18.78
CA LYS A 192 -8.19 -2.22 -19.53
C LYS A 192 -7.47 -1.05 -18.87
N GLN A 193 -7.65 -0.86 -17.55
CA GLN A 193 -7.03 0.25 -16.83
C GLN A 193 -5.50 0.11 -16.78
N MET A 194 -5.02 -1.05 -16.35
CA MET A 194 -3.58 -1.31 -16.22
C MET A 194 -2.89 -1.34 -17.59
N GLY A 195 -3.58 -1.78 -18.66
CA GLY A 195 -3.05 -1.74 -20.02
C GLY A 195 -2.96 -0.33 -20.65
N SER A 196 -3.44 0.72 -19.98
CA SER A 196 -3.43 2.10 -20.51
C SER A 196 -2.06 2.79 -20.44
N SER A 197 -1.10 2.20 -19.72
CA SER A 197 0.24 2.74 -19.49
C SER A 197 1.29 1.63 -19.57
N SER A 198 2.48 1.99 -20.07
CA SER A 198 3.64 1.09 -20.12
C SER A 198 4.62 1.29 -18.97
N LEU A 199 4.40 2.28 -18.09
CA LEU A 199 5.25 2.51 -16.93
C LEU A 199 5.25 1.26 -16.02
N PRO A 200 6.30 0.98 -15.25
CA PRO A 200 6.25 -0.05 -14.21
C PRO A 200 5.22 0.28 -13.11
N LEU A 201 4.85 -0.72 -12.33
CA LEU A 201 3.91 -0.60 -11.22
C LEU A 201 4.57 -0.94 -9.90
N TYR A 202 4.46 -0.05 -8.93
CA TYR A 202 4.71 -0.35 -7.52
C TYR A 202 3.35 -0.59 -6.83
N ILE A 203 3.25 -1.63 -6.02
CA ILE A 203 1.98 -2.00 -5.34
C ILE A 203 2.11 -1.74 -3.83
N SER A 204 1.14 -1.06 -3.24
CA SER A 204 1.01 -0.95 -1.78
C SER A 204 -0.31 -1.59 -1.36
N VAL A 205 -0.27 -2.42 -0.33
CA VAL A 205 -1.44 -3.12 0.22
C VAL A 205 -1.57 -2.78 1.70
N ASP A 206 -2.55 -1.95 2.06
CA ASP A 206 -3.10 -2.02 3.40
C ASP A 206 -4.11 -3.16 3.46
N LYS A 207 -3.89 -4.10 4.38
CA LYS A 207 -4.78 -5.24 4.57
C LYS A 207 -6.15 -4.83 5.09
N ASP A 208 -6.34 -3.60 5.54
CA ASP A 208 -7.66 -3.14 5.99
C ASP A 208 -8.69 -3.05 4.86
N VAL A 209 -8.27 -3.06 3.58
CA VAL A 209 -9.17 -3.24 2.42
C VAL A 209 -9.96 -4.55 2.51
N LEU A 210 -9.38 -5.57 3.16
CA LEU A 210 -9.93 -6.90 3.28
C LEU A 210 -10.98 -6.99 4.39
N SER A 211 -11.96 -7.88 4.20
CA SER A 211 -12.89 -8.23 5.26
C SER A 211 -12.17 -8.86 6.45
N ARG A 212 -12.83 -8.83 7.62
CA ARG A 212 -12.26 -9.42 8.83
C ARG A 212 -11.89 -10.88 8.62
N ASP A 213 -12.66 -11.68 7.89
CA ASP A 213 -12.38 -13.10 7.61
C ASP A 213 -11.02 -13.34 6.92
N HIS A 214 -10.44 -12.30 6.35
CA HIS A 214 -9.19 -12.35 5.59
C HIS A 214 -8.06 -11.52 6.18
N ALA A 215 -8.33 -10.57 7.06
CA ALA A 215 -7.30 -9.83 7.79
C ALA A 215 -7.83 -9.32 9.13
N ARG A 216 -6.95 -9.23 10.12
CA ARG A 216 -7.21 -8.62 11.43
C ARG A 216 -6.25 -7.45 11.60
N THR A 217 -6.80 -6.26 11.48
CA THR A 217 -6.07 -4.99 11.52
C THR A 217 -6.52 -4.16 12.74
N ASN A 218 -5.71 -3.16 13.10
CA ASN A 218 -6.06 -2.19 14.14
C ASN A 218 -6.86 -0.97 13.61
N TRP A 219 -7.18 -0.94 12.31
CA TRP A 219 -7.98 0.10 11.67
C TRP A 219 -9.37 -0.41 11.26
N ASN A 220 -10.25 0.50 10.84
CA ASN A 220 -11.55 0.11 10.28
C ASN A 220 -11.36 -0.58 8.93
N GLN A 221 -12.03 -1.71 8.74
CA GLN A 221 -11.82 -2.56 7.56
C GLN A 221 -12.96 -2.47 6.55
N GLY A 222 -12.61 -2.66 5.28
CA GLY A 222 -13.52 -2.91 4.17
C GLY A 222 -14.08 -4.32 4.17
N SER A 223 -14.62 -4.75 3.03
CA SER A 223 -15.24 -6.06 2.86
C SER A 223 -14.64 -6.93 1.75
N THR A 224 -13.50 -6.52 1.19
CA THR A 224 -12.89 -7.22 0.06
C THR A 224 -12.45 -8.63 0.45
N LYS A 225 -12.73 -9.62 -0.41
CA LYS A 225 -12.21 -10.97 -0.22
C LYS A 225 -10.75 -11.05 -0.63
N ARG A 226 -9.97 -11.87 0.07
CA ARG A 226 -8.56 -12.12 -0.29
C ARG A 226 -8.38 -12.57 -1.74
N SER A 227 -9.25 -13.45 -2.23
CA SER A 227 -9.20 -13.91 -3.63
C SER A 227 -9.35 -12.77 -4.64
N VAL A 228 -10.23 -11.80 -4.36
CA VAL A 228 -10.43 -10.63 -5.22
C VAL A 228 -9.15 -9.79 -5.26
N LEU A 229 -8.54 -9.50 -4.11
CA LEU A 229 -7.26 -8.78 -4.04
C LEU A 229 -6.16 -9.47 -4.87
N LEU A 230 -6.01 -10.79 -4.72
CA LEU A 230 -5.02 -11.57 -5.46
C LEU A 230 -5.29 -11.60 -6.97
N ASP A 231 -6.56 -11.65 -7.37
CA ASP A 231 -6.96 -11.58 -8.79
C ASP A 231 -6.66 -10.19 -9.37
N CYS A 232 -6.89 -9.11 -8.61
CA CYS A 232 -6.55 -7.74 -9.00
C CYS A 232 -5.04 -7.58 -9.22
N ILE A 233 -4.21 -8.02 -8.25
CA ILE A 233 -2.75 -8.00 -8.34
C ILE A 233 -2.29 -8.81 -9.57
N SER A 234 -2.86 -10.01 -9.76
CA SER A 234 -2.54 -10.87 -10.90
C SER A 234 -2.92 -10.23 -12.24
N ALA A 235 -4.06 -9.56 -12.32
CA ALA A 235 -4.49 -8.84 -13.52
C ALA A 235 -3.56 -7.66 -13.82
N ALA A 236 -3.21 -6.87 -12.81
CA ALA A 236 -2.30 -5.74 -12.96
C ALA A 236 -0.89 -6.18 -13.41
N ALA A 237 -0.34 -7.23 -12.78
CA ALA A 237 0.95 -7.79 -13.14
C ALA A 237 0.98 -8.44 -14.53
N SER A 238 -0.18 -8.87 -15.07
CA SER A 238 -0.27 -9.36 -16.45
C SER A 238 -0.16 -8.25 -17.50
N CYS A 239 -0.38 -7.00 -17.10
CA CYS A 239 -0.33 -5.83 -17.99
C CYS A 239 0.98 -5.04 -17.84
N ARG A 240 1.57 -5.02 -16.65
CA ARG A 240 2.70 -4.15 -16.31
C ARG A 240 3.72 -4.89 -15.45
N ARG A 241 5.00 -4.56 -15.65
CA ARG A 241 6.09 -5.04 -14.80
C ARG A 241 5.90 -4.51 -13.38
N ILE A 242 5.89 -5.41 -12.39
CA ILE A 242 5.88 -5.05 -10.97
C ILE A 242 7.33 -4.79 -10.54
N ILE A 243 7.55 -3.66 -9.87
CA ILE A 243 8.89 -3.21 -9.44
C ILE A 243 9.11 -3.23 -7.94
N GLY A 244 8.07 -3.51 -7.17
CA GLY A 244 8.10 -3.59 -5.72
C GLY A 244 6.69 -3.76 -5.20
N MET A 245 6.58 -4.30 -3.99
CA MET A 245 5.33 -4.36 -3.27
C MET A 245 5.56 -4.10 -1.79
N ASP A 246 4.66 -3.39 -1.13
CA ASP A 246 4.62 -3.34 0.33
C ASP A 246 3.26 -3.73 0.89
N VAL A 247 3.27 -4.19 2.15
CA VAL A 247 2.12 -4.71 2.87
C VAL A 247 2.13 -4.19 4.31
N CYS A 248 1.05 -3.53 4.73
CA CYS A 248 0.81 -3.10 6.11
C CYS A 248 -0.52 -3.67 6.64
N GLY A 249 -0.95 -3.20 7.82
CA GLY A 249 -2.25 -3.57 8.40
C GLY A 249 -2.19 -4.77 9.37
N GLU A 250 -1.07 -5.01 10.04
CA GLU A 250 -1.07 -5.89 11.23
C GLU A 250 -1.80 -5.27 12.43
N ASP A 251 -2.21 -6.09 13.40
CA ASP A 251 -2.83 -5.66 14.66
C ASP A 251 -1.89 -5.87 15.87
N PRO A 252 -1.06 -4.88 16.23
CA PRO A 252 -0.18 -4.97 17.38
C PRO A 252 -0.91 -4.84 18.71
N GLU A 253 -2.13 -4.30 18.73
CA GLU A 253 -2.89 -4.02 19.96
C GLU A 253 -3.82 -5.18 20.34
N GLY A 254 -4.09 -6.08 19.40
CA GLY A 254 -4.87 -7.29 19.62
C GLY A 254 -4.36 -8.14 20.79
N ASP A 255 -5.28 -8.81 21.47
CA ASP A 255 -4.95 -9.82 22.47
C ASP A 255 -4.01 -10.85 21.83
N ARG A 256 -2.92 -11.18 22.53
CA ARG A 256 -1.81 -11.96 21.99
C ARG A 256 -1.65 -13.34 22.64
N GLU A 257 -2.53 -13.74 23.54
CA GLU A 257 -2.38 -15.01 24.29
C GLU A 257 -3.61 -15.94 24.21
N SER A 258 -4.79 -15.41 23.91
CA SER A 258 -6.03 -16.19 23.84
C SER A 258 -6.14 -17.09 22.60
N ALA A 259 -7.15 -17.97 22.59
CA ALA A 259 -7.50 -18.73 21.39
C ALA A 259 -7.87 -17.82 20.21
N LYS A 260 -8.53 -16.67 20.50
CA LYS A 260 -8.83 -15.64 19.51
C LYS A 260 -7.55 -15.02 18.93
N ALA A 261 -6.55 -14.76 19.78
CA ALA A 261 -5.25 -14.27 19.34
C ALA A 261 -4.60 -15.20 18.29
N ARG A 262 -4.66 -16.52 18.53
CA ARG A 262 -4.09 -17.52 17.62
C ARG A 262 -4.85 -17.58 16.29
N GLU A 263 -6.16 -17.44 16.32
CA GLU A 263 -6.98 -17.34 15.12
C GLU A 263 -6.62 -16.08 14.31
N ASP A 264 -6.56 -14.92 14.96
CA ASP A 264 -6.26 -13.65 14.32
C ASP A 264 -4.87 -13.66 13.67
N ILE A 265 -3.86 -14.18 14.39
CA ILE A 265 -2.50 -14.42 13.87
C ILE A 265 -2.52 -15.41 12.70
N SER A 266 -3.30 -16.48 12.78
CA SER A 266 -3.40 -17.48 11.70
C SER A 266 -4.00 -16.88 10.43
N ILE A 267 -5.01 -16.02 10.55
CA ILE A 267 -5.66 -15.33 9.42
C ILE A 267 -4.65 -14.40 8.73
N ASN A 268 -3.96 -13.55 9.50
CA ASN A 268 -2.95 -12.65 8.94
C ASN A 268 -1.80 -13.41 8.30
N ASN A 269 -1.27 -14.44 8.97
CA ASN A 269 -0.22 -15.29 8.41
C ASN A 269 -0.62 -15.94 7.08
N GLN A 270 -1.88 -16.39 6.95
CA GLN A 270 -2.35 -16.97 5.70
C GLN A 270 -2.36 -15.93 4.58
N THR A 271 -2.86 -14.73 4.86
CA THR A 271 -2.91 -13.62 3.90
C THR A 271 -1.52 -13.16 3.49
N ASN A 272 -0.61 -13.00 4.44
CA ASN A 272 0.78 -12.62 4.20
C ASN A 272 1.49 -13.66 3.30
N ARG A 273 1.29 -14.97 3.55
CA ARG A 273 1.83 -16.04 2.68
C ARG A 273 1.30 -15.96 1.25
N GLU A 274 -0.01 -15.78 1.08
CA GLU A 274 -0.62 -15.74 -0.25
C GLU A 274 -0.18 -14.49 -1.04
N LEU A 275 -0.03 -13.34 -0.38
CA LEU A 275 0.54 -12.13 -0.99
C LEU A 275 1.99 -12.35 -1.43
N ILE A 276 2.82 -12.98 -0.59
CA ILE A 276 4.20 -13.33 -0.96
C ILE A 276 4.21 -14.26 -2.17
N CYS A 277 3.44 -15.36 -2.14
CA CYS A 277 3.38 -16.31 -3.25
C CYS A 277 2.96 -15.61 -4.54
N CYS A 278 1.89 -14.81 -4.50
CA CYS A 278 1.40 -14.06 -5.65
C CYS A 278 2.50 -13.14 -6.22
N PHE A 279 3.12 -12.30 -5.37
CA PHE A 279 4.19 -11.40 -5.79
C PHE A 279 5.36 -12.15 -6.43
N MET A 280 5.81 -13.22 -5.78
CA MET A 280 6.97 -13.99 -6.23
C MET A 280 6.72 -14.70 -7.56
N GLU A 281 5.51 -15.27 -7.75
CA GLU A 281 5.08 -15.83 -9.03
C GLU A 281 5.02 -14.77 -10.13
N LYS A 282 4.40 -13.62 -9.87
CA LYS A 282 4.19 -12.58 -10.88
C LYS A 282 5.47 -11.86 -11.29
N CYS A 283 6.45 -11.81 -10.40
CA CYS A 283 7.77 -11.26 -10.69
C CYS A 283 8.76 -12.30 -11.26
N GLY A 284 8.32 -13.54 -11.51
CA GLY A 284 9.18 -14.61 -12.05
C GLY A 284 10.31 -15.03 -11.11
N ILE A 285 10.11 -14.89 -9.80
CA ILE A 285 11.11 -15.22 -8.75
C ILE A 285 11.00 -16.69 -8.35
N VAL A 286 9.83 -17.30 -8.51
CA VAL A 286 9.61 -18.75 -8.36
C VAL A 286 9.27 -19.33 -9.74
N SER A 287 10.00 -20.39 -10.13
CA SER A 287 9.73 -21.21 -11.32
C SER A 287 9.44 -22.65 -10.91
#